data_AF-A0A8J6WRR3-F1
#
_entry.id   AF-A0A8J6WRR3-F1
#
_cell.length_a   1.000
_cell.length_b   1.000
_cell.length_c   1.000
_cell.angle_alpha   90.00
_cell.angle_beta   90.00
_cell.angle_gamma   90.00
#
_symmetry.space_group_name_H-M   'P 1'
#
loop_
_entity.id
_entity.type
_entity.pdbx_description
1 polymer ?
#
loop_
_entity_poly.entity_id
_entity_poly.type
_entity_poly.pdbx_seq_one_letter_code
_entity_poly.pdbx_strand_id
1 'polypeptide(L)'
;MSVDGGKVQLRTPQGQPSEWRDYKGVNLHEHGVAAFFQHNEHLVNWVNAQPLPTPLTCLGDEHDGIWNIYAQIGTTLQRWEILDWYHLIENLGKVGGSEQRLAAVEACLW
;
A
#
# COMPACT_ATOMS: atom_id res chain seq x y z
N MET A 1 -8.22 7.04 1.54
CA MET A 1 -7.43 6.45 0.44
C MET A 1 -6.57 5.36 1.03
N SER A 2 -6.42 4.24 0.32
CA SER A 2 -5.42 3.22 0.64
C SER A 2 -4.51 2.98 -0.57
N VAL A 3 -3.24 2.68 -0.29
CA VAL A 3 -2.25 2.30 -1.30
C VAL A 3 -1.62 1.00 -0.83
N ASP A 4 -1.50 0.05 -1.74
CA ASP A 4 -0.93 -1.27 -1.47
C ASP A 4 -0.03 -1.71 -2.63
N GLY A 5 0.92 -2.59 -2.33
CA GLY A 5 1.87 -3.17 -3.26
C GLY A 5 1.69 -4.67 -3.39
N GLY A 6 1.91 -5.21 -4.58
CA GLY A 6 1.83 -6.64 -4.77
C GLY A 6 2.55 -7.12 -6.00
N LYS A 7 2.53 -8.44 -6.18
CA LYS A 7 3.08 -9.12 -7.35
C LYS A 7 1.98 -9.93 -8.02
N VAL A 8 1.87 -9.83 -9.34
CA VAL A 8 0.89 -10.58 -10.14
C VAL A 8 1.59 -11.33 -11.28
N GLN A 9 1.06 -12.48 -11.64
CA GLN A 9 1.51 -13.24 -12.80
C GLN A 9 0.64 -12.91 -14.02
N LEU A 10 1.24 -12.29 -15.01
CA LEU A 10 0.61 -11.94 -16.27
C LEU A 10 0.65 -13.12 -17.24
N ARG A 11 -0.50 -13.40 -17.85
CA ARG A 11 -0.60 -14.40 -18.91
C ARG A 11 -0.02 -13.82 -20.20
N THR A 12 0.85 -14.59 -20.82
CA THR A 12 1.43 -14.34 -22.14
C THR A 12 0.69 -15.15 -23.21
N PRO A 13 0.94 -14.90 -24.50
CA PRO A 13 0.41 -15.75 -25.57
C PRO A 13 0.70 -17.23 -25.32
N GLN A 14 -0.19 -18.09 -25.82
CA GLN A 14 -0.08 -19.54 -25.66
C GLN A 14 1.28 -20.06 -26.14
N GLY A 15 1.93 -20.88 -25.31
CA GLY A 15 3.27 -21.41 -25.58
C GLY A 15 4.43 -20.55 -25.05
N GLN A 16 4.16 -19.36 -24.53
CA GLN A 16 5.15 -18.52 -23.84
C GLN A 16 5.01 -18.62 -22.31
N PRO A 17 6.11 -18.52 -21.54
CA PRO A 17 6.04 -18.47 -20.08
C PRO A 17 5.35 -17.20 -19.56
N SER A 18 4.50 -17.35 -18.55
CA SER A 18 3.91 -16.20 -17.85
C SER A 18 4.97 -15.33 -17.16
N GLU A 19 4.67 -14.04 -17.04
CA GLU A 19 5.60 -13.05 -16.45
C GLU A 19 5.12 -12.56 -15.09
N TRP A 20 6.00 -12.52 -14.10
CA TRP A 20 5.71 -11.87 -12.83
C TRP A 20 5.99 -10.38 -12.91
N ARG A 21 5.05 -9.55 -12.45
CA ARG A 21 5.24 -8.10 -12.34
C ARG A 21 4.77 -7.58 -10.99
N ASP A 22 5.56 -6.66 -10.45
CA ASP A 22 5.17 -5.87 -9.28
C ASP A 22 4.25 -4.73 -9.71
N TYR A 23 3.28 -4.41 -8.86
CA TYR A 23 2.36 -3.31 -9.06
C TYR A 23 2.16 -2.55 -7.76
N LYS A 24 1.69 -1.30 -7.89
CA LYS A 24 1.06 -0.58 -6.80
C LYS A 24 -0.37 -0.27 -7.19
N GLY A 25 -1.28 -0.48 -6.26
CA GLY A 25 -2.70 -0.17 -6.37
C GLY A 25 -3.07 0.98 -5.45
N VAL A 26 -4.03 1.79 -5.87
CA VAL A 26 -4.65 2.84 -5.05
C VAL A 26 -6.16 2.71 -5.10
N ASN A 27 -6.78 2.86 -3.93
CA ASN A 27 -8.23 2.93 -3.78
C ASN A 27 -8.61 4.30 -3.19
N LEU A 28 -9.38 5.08 -3.94
CA LEU A 28 -9.91 6.39 -3.55
C LEU A 28 -11.36 6.29 -3.02
N HIS A 29 -11.69 5.14 -2.43
CA HIS A 29 -13.04 4.75 -2.01
C HIS A 29 -14.02 4.81 -3.20
N GLU A 30 -15.07 5.62 -3.09
CA GLU A 30 -16.14 5.72 -4.09
C GLU A 30 -15.71 6.42 -5.39
N HIS A 31 -14.52 7.04 -5.42
CA HIS A 31 -14.08 7.85 -6.57
C HIS A 31 -13.37 7.03 -7.65
N GLY A 32 -12.74 5.92 -7.29
CA GLY A 32 -12.06 5.07 -8.25
C GLY A 32 -10.92 4.24 -7.67
N VAL A 33 -10.52 3.25 -8.46
CA VAL A 33 -9.40 2.36 -8.18
C VAL A 33 -8.50 2.34 -9.40
N ALA A 34 -7.19 2.42 -9.19
CA ALA A 34 -6.20 2.30 -10.24
C ALA A 34 -5.02 1.46 -9.77
N ALA A 35 -4.36 0.77 -10.70
CA ALA A 35 -3.15 0.02 -10.44
C ALA A 35 -2.19 0.15 -11.61
N PHE A 36 -0.89 0.28 -11.33
CA PHE A 36 0.14 0.46 -12.33
C PHE A 36 1.30 -0.49 -12.05
N PHE A 37 1.80 -1.18 -13.09
CA PHE A 37 2.97 -2.05 -12.99
C PHE A 37 4.24 -1.22 -12.96
N GLN A 38 5.00 -1.19 -11.88
CA GLN A 38 6.32 -0.52 -11.81
C GLN A 38 6.39 0.95 -12.29
N HIS A 39 5.25 1.66 -12.39
CA HIS A 39 5.17 3.05 -12.87
C HIS A 39 4.57 3.96 -11.80
N ASN A 40 5.31 4.18 -10.71
CA ASN A 40 4.88 4.98 -9.56
C ASN A 40 4.50 6.42 -9.93
N GLU A 41 5.23 7.05 -10.85
CA GLU A 41 4.96 8.42 -11.31
C GLU A 41 3.57 8.55 -11.94
N HIS A 42 3.18 7.59 -12.78
CA HIS A 42 1.87 7.60 -13.42
C HIS A 42 0.74 7.38 -12.41
N LEU A 43 0.96 6.52 -11.41
CA LEU A 43 0.02 6.34 -10.31
C LEU A 43 -0.15 7.64 -9.52
N VAL A 44 0.94 8.29 -9.13
CA VAL A 44 0.92 9.57 -8.40
C VAL A 44 0.22 10.66 -9.20
N ASN A 45 0.57 10.81 -10.48
CA ASN A 45 -0.05 11.79 -11.38
C ASN A 45 -1.55 11.54 -11.52
N TRP A 46 -1.95 10.28 -11.68
CA TRP A 46 -3.36 9.90 -11.76
C TRP A 46 -4.11 10.25 -10.47
N VAL A 47 -3.54 9.96 -9.29
CA VAL A 47 -4.17 10.28 -8.00
C VAL A 47 -4.30 11.79 -7.79
N ASN A 48 -3.25 12.56 -8.05
CA ASN A 48 -3.26 14.01 -7.89
C ASN A 48 -4.19 14.73 -8.87
N ALA A 49 -4.58 14.08 -9.97
CA ALA A 49 -5.60 14.60 -10.89
C ALA A 49 -7.03 14.38 -10.40
N GLN A 50 -7.24 13.61 -9.32
CA GLN A 50 -8.56 13.37 -8.73
C GLN A 50 -8.92 14.47 -7.72
N PRO A 51 -10.22 14.70 -7.44
CA PRO A 51 -10.64 15.59 -6.37
C PRO A 51 -10.30 14.97 -5.00
N LEU A 52 -9.20 15.41 -4.39
CA LEU A 52 -8.75 14.93 -3.09
C LEU A 52 -9.41 15.72 -1.94
N PRO A 53 -10.01 15.07 -0.93
CA PRO A 53 -10.58 15.75 0.23
C PRO A 53 -9.51 16.39 1.11
N THR A 54 -9.93 17.29 2.00
CA THR A 54 -9.10 17.83 3.08
C THR A 54 -9.88 17.73 4.41
N PRO A 55 -9.45 16.86 5.35
CA PRO A 55 -8.24 16.03 5.30
C PRO A 55 -8.37 14.84 4.33
N LEU A 56 -7.22 14.40 3.82
CA LEU A 56 -7.04 13.19 3.02
C LEU A 56 -6.48 12.10 3.93
N THR A 57 -7.31 11.14 4.31
CA THR A 57 -6.87 9.97 5.08
C THR A 57 -6.11 8.99 4.19
N CYS A 58 -4.90 8.62 4.61
CA CYS A 58 -3.93 7.80 3.88
C CYS A 58 -3.61 6.55 4.70
N LEU A 59 -4.18 5.40 4.34
CA LEU A 59 -3.92 4.11 4.97
C LEU A 59 -2.83 3.35 4.20
N GLY A 60 -1.73 3.00 4.84
CA GLY A 60 -0.61 2.27 4.22
C GLY A 60 -0.01 1.23 5.15
N ASP A 61 0.64 0.22 4.57
CA ASP A 61 1.42 -0.77 5.32
C ASP A 61 2.79 -0.20 5.78
N GLU A 62 3.62 -1.02 6.40
CA GLU A 62 4.93 -0.60 6.90
C GLU A 62 6.00 -0.40 5.81
N HIS A 63 5.74 -0.72 4.54
CA HIS A 63 6.76 -0.67 3.50
C HIS A 63 7.04 0.76 3.03
N ASP A 64 8.32 1.16 3.02
CA ASP A 64 8.78 2.46 2.49
C ASP A 64 8.24 2.77 1.09
N GLY A 65 8.04 1.72 0.28
CA GLY A 65 7.44 1.84 -1.04
C GLY A 65 6.08 2.53 -1.03
N ILE A 66 5.26 2.31 -0.02
CA ILE A 66 3.93 2.93 0.13
C ILE A 66 4.07 4.39 0.59
N TRP A 67 4.89 4.66 1.60
CA TRP A 67 5.10 6.02 2.12
C TRP A 67 5.76 6.95 1.09
N ASN A 68 6.65 6.43 0.25
CA ASN A 68 7.23 7.17 -0.88
C ASN A 68 6.18 7.60 -1.92
N ILE A 69 5.04 6.92 -2.01
CA ILE A 69 3.91 7.33 -2.85
C ILE A 69 3.11 8.44 -2.16
N TYR A 70 2.75 8.25 -0.89
CA TYR A 70 2.01 9.26 -0.12
C TYR A 70 2.75 10.60 -0.03
N ALA A 71 4.08 10.58 0.10
CA ALA A 71 4.90 11.78 0.13
C ALA A 71 4.70 12.70 -1.11
N GLN A 72 4.25 12.12 -2.24
CA GLN A 72 4.03 12.83 -3.50
C GLN A 72 2.54 13.13 -3.78
N ILE A 73 1.62 12.76 -2.90
CA ILE A 73 0.17 12.95 -3.09
C ILE A 73 -0.36 14.05 -2.18
N GLY A 74 -1.03 15.06 -2.74
CA GLY A 74 -1.51 16.22 -1.98
C GLY A 74 -0.39 16.91 -1.20
N THR A 75 -0.76 17.69 -0.18
CA THR A 75 0.20 18.37 0.70
C THR A 75 0.30 17.69 2.07
N THR A 76 1.42 17.88 2.78
CA THR A 76 1.62 17.36 4.14
C THR A 76 0.56 17.85 5.13
N LEU A 77 0.02 19.07 4.93
CA LEU A 77 -1.07 19.60 5.77
C LEU A 77 -2.42 18.96 5.49
N GLN A 78 -2.62 18.41 4.29
CA GLN A 78 -3.86 17.73 3.91
C GLN A 78 -3.86 16.27 4.32
N ARG A 79 -2.70 15.60 4.37
CA ARG A 79 -2.62 14.16 4.62
C ARG A 79 -2.72 13.81 6.10
N TRP A 80 -3.57 12.83 6.41
CA TRP A 80 -3.57 12.11 7.68
C TRP A 80 -3.09 10.69 7.42
N GLU A 81 -1.84 10.42 7.77
CA GLU A 81 -1.15 9.15 7.51
C GLU A 81 -1.42 8.17 8.66
N ILE A 82 -1.98 7.00 8.33
CA ILE A 82 -2.38 5.95 9.26
C ILE A 82 -1.69 4.66 8.83
N LEU A 83 -0.92 4.07 9.75
CA LEU A 83 -0.31 2.76 9.56
C LEU A 83 -1.38 1.67 9.70
N ASP A 84 -1.41 0.73 8.75
CA ASP A 84 -2.30 -0.41 8.79
C ASP A 84 -1.86 -1.42 9.85
N TRP A 85 -2.57 -1.40 10.98
CA TRP A 85 -2.35 -2.31 12.10
C TRP A 85 -2.51 -3.78 11.70
N TYR A 86 -3.42 -4.12 10.78
CA TYR A 86 -3.65 -5.52 10.41
C TYR A 86 -2.41 -6.13 9.75
N HIS A 87 -1.77 -5.41 8.82
CA HIS A 87 -0.51 -5.83 8.20
C HIS A 87 0.61 -5.97 9.23
N LEU A 88 0.66 -5.07 10.21
CA LEU A 88 1.66 -5.12 11.27
C LEU A 88 1.53 -6.39 12.14
N ILE A 89 0.30 -6.76 12.49
CA ILE A 89 0.02 -8.00 13.25
C ILE A 89 0.28 -9.24 12.40
N GLU A 90 -0.10 -9.23 11.12
CA GLU A 90 0.19 -10.34 10.21
C GLU A 90 1.71 -10.58 10.12
N ASN A 91 2.48 -9.51 9.98
CA ASN A 91 3.94 -9.57 9.93
C ASN A 91 4.56 -10.00 11.24
N LEU A 92 4.01 -9.57 12.39
CA LEU A 92 4.43 -10.06 13.70
C LEU A 92 4.25 -11.59 13.78
N GLY A 93 3.14 -12.13 13.30
CA GLY A 93 2.91 -13.57 13.21
C GLY A 93 3.95 -14.30 12.36
N LYS A 94 4.38 -13.69 11.24
CA LYS A 94 5.40 -14.25 10.33
C LYS A 94 6.81 -14.27 10.94
N VAL A 95 7.14 -13.35 11.86
CA VAL A 95 8.43 -13.35 12.57
C VAL A 95 8.61 -14.65 13.38
N GLY A 96 7.52 -15.20 13.90
CA GLY A 96 7.52 -16.41 14.72
C GLY A 96 8.23 -16.25 16.07
N GLY A 97 8.42 -17.35 16.79
CA GLY A 97 9.00 -17.37 18.13
C GLY A 97 8.01 -17.85 19.19
N SER A 98 8.29 -17.55 20.46
CA SER A 98 7.37 -17.92 21.55
C SER A 98 6.16 -17.00 21.58
N GLU A 99 5.00 -17.54 21.94
CA GLU A 99 3.76 -16.78 22.13
C GLU A 99 3.94 -15.64 23.13
N GLN A 100 4.72 -15.85 24.20
CA GLN A 100 5.04 -14.81 25.18
C GLN A 100 5.77 -13.62 24.56
N ARG A 101 6.73 -13.87 23.64
CA ARG A 101 7.45 -12.81 22.95
C ARG A 101 6.55 -12.08 21.97
N LEU A 102 5.75 -12.81 21.19
CA LEU A 102 4.82 -12.22 20.24
C LEU A 102 3.80 -11.33 20.96
N ALA A 103 3.21 -11.80 22.06
CA ALA A 103 2.28 -11.03 22.88
C ALA A 103 2.91 -9.76 23.48
N ALA A 104 4.18 -9.84 23.92
CA ALA A 104 4.88 -8.66 24.44
C ALA A 104 5.13 -7.60 23.35
N VAL A 105 5.41 -8.01 22.11
CA VAL A 105 5.56 -7.09 20.97
C VAL A 105 4.21 -6.53 20.55
N GLU A 106 3.17 -7.36 20.46
CA GLU A 106 1.80 -6.93 20.12
C GLU A 106 1.29 -5.85 21.09
N ALA A 107 1.57 -5.97 22.38
CA ALA A 107 1.21 -4.96 23.39
C ALA A 107 1.89 -3.59 23.17
N CYS A 108 2.99 -3.52 22.41
CA CYS A 108 3.64 -2.27 22.03
C CYS A 108 3.09 -1.65 20.73
N LEU A 109 2.16 -2.33 20.05
CA LEU A 109 1.54 -1.88 18.80
C LEU A 109 0.17 -1.21 19.01
N TRP A 110 -0.23 -1.01 20.27
CA TRP A 110 -1.44 -0.35 20.74
C TRP A 110 -1.10 0.94 21.48
#